data_AF-S5UV13-F1
#
_entry.id   AF-S5UV13-F1
#
_cell.length_a   1.000
_cell.length_b   1.000
_cell.length_c   1.000
_cell.angle_alpha   90.00
_cell.angle_beta   90.00
_cell.angle_gamma   90.00
#
_symmetry.space_group_name_H-M   'P 1'
#
loop_
_entity.id
_entity.type
_entity.pdbx_description
1 polymer ?
#
loop_
_entity_poly.entity_id
_entity_poly.type
_entity_poly.pdbx_seq_one_letter_code
_entity_poly.pdbx_strand_id
1 'polypeptide(L)' 'MLRHIAEQTFEPGAEYPERVVNERLRAWCEDSDGVDHVTLRRYLVDLHHLHRSEGVYRRPEAG' A
#
# COMPACT_ATOMS: atom_id res chain seq x y z
N MET A 1 7.71 3.23 -9.36
CA MET A 1 7.95 2.23 -8.30
C MET A 1 6.74 2.06 -7.40
N LEU A 2 6.31 3.09 -6.65
CA LEU A 2 5.21 2.98 -5.66
C LEU A 2 3.88 2.50 -6.25
N ARG A 3 3.48 3.04 -7.41
CA ARG A 3 2.30 2.55 -8.15
C ARG A 3 2.39 1.05 -8.43
N HIS A 4 3.54 0.57 -8.91
CA HIS A 4 3.76 -0.84 -9.22
C HIS A 4 3.65 -1.74 -7.99
N ILE A 5 4.18 -1.30 -6.84
CA ILE A 5 4.00 -1.99 -5.56
C ILE A 5 2.52 -2.09 -5.21
N ALA A 6 1.78 -0.98 -5.31
CA ALA A 6 0.34 -0.99 -5.05
C ALA A 6 -0.43 -1.93 -5.98
N GLU A 7 -0.08 -1.94 -7.27
CA GLU A 7 -0.68 -2.78 -8.31
C GLU A 7 -0.41 -4.27 -8.12
N GLN A 8 0.81 -4.65 -7.75
CA GLN A 8 1.21 -6.04 -7.48
C GLN A 8 0.66 -6.55 -6.14
N THR A 9 0.44 -5.64 -5.19
CA THR A 9 0.13 -6.01 -3.81
C THR A 9 -1.35 -5.96 -3.48
N PHE A 10 -2.10 -5.03 -4.09
CA PHE A 10 -3.49 -4.77 -3.73
C PHE A 10 -4.38 -4.83 -4.97
N GLU A 11 -5.46 -5.58 -4.84
CA GLU A 11 -6.49 -5.59 -5.87
C GLU A 11 -7.27 -4.27 -5.87
N PRO A 12 -7.60 -3.72 -7.05
CA PRO A 12 -8.40 -2.52 -7.15
C PRO A 12 -9.80 -2.77 -6.58
N GLY A 13 -10.30 -1.83 -5.77
CA GLY A 13 -11.60 -1.95 -5.12
C GLY A 13 -11.66 -2.91 -3.91
N ALA A 14 -10.61 -3.71 -3.67
CA ALA A 14 -10.54 -4.57 -2.50
C ALA A 14 -10.16 -3.78 -1.24
N GLU A 15 -10.78 -4.17 -0.13
CA GLU A 15 -10.64 -3.55 1.17
C GLU A 15 -9.68 -4.35 2.05
N TYR A 16 -8.57 -3.72 2.45
CA TYR A 16 -7.53 -4.34 3.25
C TYR A 16 -7.36 -3.61 4.59
N PRO A 17 -7.49 -4.29 5.74
CA PRO A 17 -7.23 -3.66 7.02
C PRO A 17 -5.75 -3.28 7.14
N GLU A 18 -5.44 -2.28 7.97
CA GLU A 18 -4.06 -1.77 8.16
C GLU A 18 -3.05 -2.88 8.46
N ARG A 19 -3.44 -3.90 9.23
CA ARG A 19 -2.57 -5.03 9.57
C ARG A 19 -2.10 -5.79 8.31
N VAL A 20 -3.03 -6.08 7.39
CA VAL A 20 -2.72 -6.79 6.14
C VAL A 20 -1.87 -5.91 5.23
N VAL A 21 -2.17 -4.62 5.17
CA VAL A 21 -1.37 -3.65 4.40
C VAL A 21 0.06 -3.61 4.91
N ASN A 22 0.26 -3.48 6.23
CA ASN A 22 1.58 -3.45 6.83
C ASN A 22 2.35 -4.75 6.57
N GLU A 23 1.70 -5.91 6.69
CA GLU A 23 2.31 -7.22 6.42
C GLU A 23 2.77 -7.33 4.96
N ARG A 24 1.91 -6.96 4.00
CA ARG A 24 2.26 -7.00 2.58
C ARG A 24 3.37 -6.00 2.23
N LEU A 25 3.31 -4.78 2.77
CA LEU A 25 4.35 -3.77 2.55
C LEU A 25 5.68 -4.15 3.21
N ARG A 26 5.66 -4.95 4.28
CA ARG A 26 6.87 -5.46 4.93
C ARG A 26 7.67 -6.36 4.00
N ALA A 27 7.02 -7.22 3.21
CA ALA A 27 7.69 -8.07 2.24
C ALA A 27 8.46 -7.26 1.17
N TRP A 28 7.95 -6.09 0.78
CA TRP A 28 8.66 -5.19 -0.14
C TRP A 28 9.79 -4.42 0.53
N CYS A 29 9.64 -4.12 1.82
CA CYS A 29 10.64 -3.44 2.64
C CYS A 29 11.84 -4.35 2.94
N GLU A 30 11.63 -5.67 3.04
CA GLU A 30 12.72 -6.64 3.20
C GLU A 30 13.61 -6.74 1.96
N ASP A 31 13.06 -6.43 0.78
CA ASP A 31 13.77 -6.46 -0.51
C ASP A 31 14.38 -5.10 -0.91
N SER A 32 13.98 -4.00 -0.25
CA SER A 32 14.47 -2.64 -0.55
C SER A 32 15.30 -2.07 0.59
N ASP A 33 16.60 -1.86 0.35
CA ASP A 33 17.49 -1.14 1.26
C ASP A 33 17.02 0.30 1.49
N GLY A 34 16.42 0.55 2.66
CA GLY A 34 16.31 1.90 3.24
C GLY A 34 14.90 2.52 3.33
N VAL A 35 13.83 1.81 2.97
CA VAL A 35 12.45 2.32 3.13
C VAL A 35 11.62 1.39 4.01
N ASP A 36 11.27 1.85 5.21
CA ASP A 36 10.33 1.16 6.09
C ASP A 36 8.93 1.06 5.49
N HIS A 37 8.24 -0.06 5.78
CA HIS A 37 6.83 -0.26 5.43
C HIS A 37 5.91 0.87 5.90
N VAL A 38 6.23 1.55 7.01
CA VAL A 38 5.48 2.72 7.52
C VAL A 38 5.61 3.91 6.56
N THR A 39 6.84 4.20 6.12
CA THR A 39 7.13 5.24 5.16
C THR A 39 6.48 4.92 3.81
N LEU A 40 6.59 3.65 3.38
CA LEU A 40 5.98 3.16 2.15
C LEU A 40 4.45 3.32 2.16
N ARG A 41 3.78 2.91 3.25
CA ARG A 41 2.33 3.08 3.43
C ARG A 41 1.94 4.55 3.36
N ARG A 42 2.70 5.43 4.01
CA ARG A 42 2.46 6.86 4.01
C ARG A 42 2.57 7.44 2.60
N TYR A 43 3.62 7.13 1.85
CA TYR A 43 3.76 7.58 0.46
C TYR A 43 2.66 7.05 -0.45
N LEU A 44 2.23 5.81 -0.28
CA LEU A 44 1.14 5.25 -1.06
C LEU A 44 -0.18 6.00 -0.84
N VAL A 45 -0.45 6.43 0.39
CA VAL A 45 -1.63 7.25 0.70
C VAL A 45 -1.46 8.69 0.21
N ASP A 46 -0.30 9.30 0.46
CA ASP A 46 0.02 10.68 0.09
C ASP A 46 -0.04 10.90 -1.43
N LEU A 47 0.41 9.90 -2.21
CA LEU A 47 0.33 9.89 -3.67
C LEU A 47 -1.00 9.38 -4.23
N HIS A 48 -2.03 9.20 -3.38
CA HIS A 48 -3.35 8.69 -3.77
C HIS A 48 -3.34 7.31 -4.46
N HIS A 49 -2.30 6.50 -4.26
CA HIS A 49 -2.25 5.11 -4.72
C HIS A 49 -3.05 4.17 -3.80
N LEU A 50 -3.22 4.54 -2.53
CA LEU A 50 -4.11 3.87 -1.59
C LEU A 50 -5.00 4.90 -0.91
N HIS A 51 -6.29 4.62 -0.85
CA HIS A 51 -7.23 5.38 -0.04
C HIS A 51 -7.40 4.71 1.31
N ARG A 52 -7.23 5.48 2.39
CA ARG A 52 -7.52 5.03 3.75
C ARG A 52 -8.90 5.54 4.17
N SER A 53 -9.80 4.64 4.54
CA SER A 53 -11.10 4.95 5.14
C SER A 53 -11.35 4.05 6.35
N GLU A 54 -11.68 4.64 7.51
CA GLU A 54 -12.06 3.89 8.73
C GLU A 54 -11.06 2.79 9.17
N GLY A 55 -9.76 2.97 8.89
CA GLY A 55 -8.72 1.98 9.21
C GLY A 55 -8.54 0.87 8.16
N VAL A 56 -9.30 0.95 7.07
CA VAL A 56 -9.21 0.09 5.89
C VAL A 56 -8.53 0.86 4.76
N TYR A 57 -7.72 0.17 3.97
CA TYR A 57 -7.02 0.69 2.81
C TYR A 57 -7.59 0.01 1.57
N ARG A 58 -7.88 0.81 0.56
CA ARG A 58 -8.35 0.32 -0.74
C ARG A 58 -7.54 0.97 -1.84
N ARG A 59 -7.16 0.19 -2.84
CA ARG A 59 -6.59 0.73 -4.07
C ARG A 59 -7.73 1.30 -4.91
N PRO A 60 -7.65 2.57 -5.39
CA PRO A 60 -8.63 3.08 -6.34
C PRO A 60 -8.53 2.28 -7.65
N GLU A 61 -9.67 2.01 -8.26
CA GLU A 61 -9.71 1.46 -9.60
C GLU A 61 -9.05 2.50 -10.51
N ALA A 62 -7.96 2.13 -11.18
CA ALA A 62 -7.34 3.00 -12.17
C ALA A 62 -8.33 3.10 -13.35
N GLY A 63 -9.18 4.13 -13.31
CA GLY A 63 -10.10 4.47 -14.40
C GLY A 63 -9.36 4.98 -15.63
#